data_AF-A0A3D0LSZ9-F1
#
_entry.id   AF-A0A3D0LSZ9-F1
#
_cell.length_a   1.000
_cell.length_b   1.000
_cell.length_c   1.000
_cell.angle_alpha   90.00
_cell.angle_beta   90.00
_cell.angle_gamma   90.00
#
_symmetry.space_group_name_H-M   'P 1'
#
loop_
_entity.id
_entity.type
_entity.pdbx_description
1 polymer ?
#
loop_
_entity_poly.entity_id
_entity_poly.type
_entity_poly.pdbx_seq_one_letter_code
_entity_poly.pdbx_strand_id
1 'polypeptide(L)' 'AKDTPQATEVYGHILNFAAKLPLREMGVMLVSDMHRAIGQPLFGVPQFSPWANAVADLMLYEM' A
#
# COMPACT_ATOMS: atom_id res chain seq x y z
N ALA A 1 -13.39 -6.56 -8.16
CA ALA A 1 -13.12 -5.39 -7.30
C ALA A 1 -12.50 -4.22 -8.07
N LYS A 2 -11.63 -4.45 -9.08
CA LYS A 2 -11.25 -3.39 -10.02
C LYS A 2 -12.52 -2.89 -10.73
N ASP A 3 -12.67 -1.57 -10.84
CA ASP A 3 -13.79 -0.87 -11.50
C ASP A 3 -15.16 -0.92 -10.79
N THR A 4 -15.18 -1.19 -9.48
CA THR A 4 -16.40 -1.05 -8.67
C THR A 4 -16.31 0.19 -7.76
N PRO A 5 -17.45 0.78 -7.34
CA PRO A 5 -17.45 1.91 -6.40
C PRO A 5 -16.70 1.64 -5.08
N GLN A 6 -16.58 0.37 -4.70
CA GLN A 6 -15.94 -0.10 -3.46
C GLN A 6 -14.42 -0.32 -3.61
N ALA A 7 -13.84 -0.09 -4.78
CA ALA A 7 -12.41 -0.36 -5.04
C ALA A 7 -11.51 0.38 -4.03
N THR A 8 -11.77 1.66 -3.78
CA THR A 8 -11.01 2.49 -2.84
C THR A 8 -11.06 1.96 -1.41
N GLU A 9 -12.24 1.50 -0.95
CA GLU A 9 -12.40 0.91 0.38
C GLU A 9 -11.60 -0.39 0.52
N VAL A 10 -11.70 -1.28 -0.47
CA VAL A 10 -10.95 -2.53 -0.51
C VAL A 10 -9.44 -2.28 -0.50
N TYR A 11 -8.95 -1.34 -1.32
CA TYR A 11 -7.53 -0.99 -1.33
C TYR A 11 -7.07 -0.41 0.01
N GLY A 12 -7.91 0.42 0.66
CA GLY A 12 -7.65 0.94 1.98
C GLY A 12 -7.50 -0.16 3.04
N HIS A 13 -8.33 -1.20 3.00
CA HIS A 13 -8.17 -2.36 3.89
C HIS A 13 -6.85 -3.09 3.66
N ILE A 14 -6.42 -3.26 2.41
CA ILE A 14 -5.16 -3.93 2.10
C ILE A 14 -3.96 -3.10 2.59
N LEU A 15 -3.97 -1.78 2.40
CA LEU A 15 -2.90 -0.89 2.90
C LEU A 15 -2.79 -0.93 4.43
N ASN A 16 -3.94 -0.90 5.12
CA ASN A 16 -3.98 -1.05 6.58
C ASN A 16 -3.45 -2.40 7.05
N PHE A 17 -3.70 -3.47 6.28
CA PHE A 17 -3.16 -4.79 6.58
C PHE A 17 -1.65 -4.86 6.32
N ALA A 18 -1.18 -4.31 5.20
CA ALA A 18 0.23 -4.29 4.83
C ALA A 18 1.09 -3.59 5.90
N ALA A 19 0.59 -2.51 6.50
CA ALA A 19 1.28 -1.79 7.59
C ALA A 19 1.43 -2.61 8.89
N LYS A 20 0.66 -3.69 9.07
CA LYS A 20 0.66 -4.53 10.28
C LYS A 20 1.51 -5.78 10.15
N LEU A 21 2.08 -6.04 8.96
CA LEU A 21 2.93 -7.20 8.77
C LEU A 21 4.19 -7.08 9.64
N PRO A 22 4.54 -8.12 10.44
CA PRO A 22 5.73 -8.10 11.27
C PRO A 22 7.02 -7.91 10.46
N LEU A 23 7.09 -8.54 9.28
CA LEU A 23 8.15 -8.33 8.30
C LEU A 23 7.69 -7.24 7.31
N ARG A 24 8.23 -6.04 7.47
CA ARG A 24 7.73 -4.85 6.77
C ARG A 24 8.00 -4.90 5.27
N GLU A 25 9.06 -5.58 4.85
CA GLU A 25 9.42 -5.84 3.46
C GLU A 25 8.31 -6.59 2.72
N MET A 26 7.62 -7.51 3.39
CA MET A 26 6.46 -8.20 2.79
C MET A 26 5.31 -7.22 2.50
N GLY A 27 5.11 -6.23 3.36
CA GLY A 27 4.14 -5.16 3.14
C GLY A 27 4.51 -4.31 1.93
N VAL A 28 5.79 -3.98 1.77
CA VAL A 28 6.30 -3.26 0.59
C VAL A 28 6.11 -4.09 -0.68
N MET A 29 6.43 -5.38 -0.67
CA MET A 29 6.22 -6.27 -1.81
C MET A 29 4.74 -6.32 -2.23
N LEU A 30 3.82 -6.52 -1.28
CA LEU A 30 2.39 -6.57 -1.52
C LEU A 30 1.88 -5.27 -2.18
N VAL A 31 2.24 -4.11 -1.62
CA VAL A 31 1.78 -2.82 -2.16
C VAL A 31 2.45 -2.50 -3.50
N SER A 32 3.66 -3.00 -3.74
CA SER A 32 4.31 -2.92 -5.06
C SER A 32 3.56 -3.72 -6.13
N ASP A 33 3.07 -4.92 -5.79
CA ASP A 33 2.20 -5.72 -6.67
C ASP A 33 0.87 -5.01 -6.92
N MET A 34 0.26 -4.43 -5.89
CA MET A 34 -0.96 -3.63 -6.05
C MET A 34 -0.73 -2.44 -6.99
N HIS A 35 0.38 -1.73 -6.84
CA HIS A 35 0.72 -0.61 -7.71
C HIS A 35 0.90 -1.07 -9.16
N ARG A 36 1.58 -2.21 -9.41
CA ARG A 36 1.69 -2.79 -10.75
C ARG A 36 0.33 -3.12 -11.37
N ALA A 37 -0.62 -3.62 -10.59
CA ALA A 37 -1.93 -4.04 -11.08
C ALA A 37 -2.96 -2.91 -11.22
N ILE A 38 -2.91 -1.91 -10.34
CA ILE A 38 -3.91 -0.84 -10.21
C ILE A 38 -3.39 0.47 -10.82
N GLY A 39 -2.13 0.83 -10.53
CA GLY A 39 -1.49 2.07 -10.96
C GLY A 39 -1.91 3.29 -10.14
N GLN A 40 -2.08 4.42 -10.82
CA GLN A 40 -2.37 5.74 -10.22
C GLN A 40 -3.52 5.79 -9.20
N PRO A 41 -4.65 5.07 -9.38
CA PRO A 41 -5.75 5.11 -8.41
C PRO A 41 -5.34 4.73 -6.98
N LEU A 42 -4.29 3.92 -6.82
CA LEU A 42 -3.79 3.51 -5.51
C LEU A 42 -3.27 4.71 -4.68
N PHE A 43 -2.68 5.72 -5.33
CA PHE A 43 -2.18 6.92 -4.65
C PHE A 43 -3.31 7.83 -4.12
N GLY A 44 -4.52 7.72 -4.69
CA GLY A 44 -5.70 8.44 -4.23
C GLY A 44 -6.38 7.82 -3.00
N VAL A 45 -5.90 6.65 -2.54
CA VAL A 45 -6.45 5.96 -1.36
C VAL A 45 -5.96 6.68 -0.09
N PRO A 46 -6.85 7.12 0.83
CA PRO A 46 -6.44 7.90 2.02
C PRO A 46 -5.40 7.20 2.91
N GLN A 47 -5.38 5.88 2.91
CA GLN A 47 -4.46 5.04 3.68
C GLN A 47 -3.06 4.96 3.06
N PHE A 48 -2.87 5.43 1.82
CA PHE A 48 -1.59 5.32 1.13
C PHE A 48 -0.50 6.15 1.80
N SER A 49 -0.73 7.44 2.07
CA SER A 49 0.28 8.29 2.72
C SER A 49 0.66 7.82 4.13
N PRO A 50 -0.29 7.45 5.02
CA PRO A 50 0.05 6.84 6.30
C PRO A 50 0.87 5.55 6.17
N TRP A 51 0.51 4.67 5.24
CA TRP A 51 1.25 3.44 4.97
C TRP A 51 2.68 3.73 4.49
N ALA A 52 2.84 4.63 3.52
CA ALA A 52 4.14 5.00 2.97
C ALA A 52 5.07 5.58 4.04
N ASN A 53 4.54 6.43 4.92
CA ASN A 53 5.29 6.96 6.05
C ASN A 53 5.72 5.86 7.05
N ALA A 54 4.87 4.86 7.29
CA ALA A 54 5.18 3.75 8.21
C ALA A 54 6.30 2.83 7.70
N VAL A 55 6.56 2.81 6.39
CA VAL A 55 7.63 2.02 5.75
C VAL A 55 8.78 2.87 5.21
N ALA A 56 8.74 4.20 5.38
CA ALA A 56 9.73 5.13 4.84
C ALA A 56 11.15 4.85 5.35
N ASP A 57 11.27 4.47 6.62
CA ASP A 57 12.56 4.16 7.25
C ASP A 57 13.29 2.99 6.57
N LEU A 58 12.56 2.06 5.95
CA LEU A 58 13.16 0.93 5.22
C LEU A 58 13.81 1.39 3.92
N MET A 59 13.16 2.32 3.22
CA MET A 59 13.64 2.85 1.94
C MET A 59 14.84 3.78 2.13
N LEU A 60 14.95 4.43 3.29
CA LEU A 60 16.07 5.31 3.63
C LEU A 60 17.34 4.54 4.03
N TYR A 61 17.23 3.27 4.40
CA TYR A 61 18.37 2.45 4.84
C TYR A 61 19.18 1.84 3.68
N GLU A 62 18.66 1.87 2.44
CA GLU A 62 19.35 1.35 1.25
C GLU A 62 20.15 2.41 0.45
N MET A 63 20.42 3.59 1.03
CA MET A 63 21.26 4.66 0.43
C MET A 63 22.68 4.72 0.99
#